data_AF-A0A2S6U0Y6-F1
#
_entry.id   AF-A0A2S6U0Y6-F1
#
_cell.length_a   1.000
_cell.length_b   1.000
_cell.length_c   1.000
_cell.angle_alpha   90.00
_cell.angle_beta   90.00
_cell.angle_gamma   90.00
#
_symmetry.space_group_name_H-M   'P 1'
#
loop_
_entity.id
_entity.type
_entity.pdbx_description
1 polymer ?
#
loop_
_entity_poly.entity_id
_entity_poly.type
_entity_poly.pdbx_seq_one_letter_code
_entity_poly.pdbx_strand_id
1 'polypeptide(L)'
;MNLPDLPPQRPGDAIAAAIAAIEGHIADSDWKAAAAALAAIKPVIESGIAFVRDLPHLNLYSGLALACKMIGRQGDSRNHAARALITDPADLLGHALLPRPELTHVGRQLVHHQQFDVAKRIFDAALSISANEEYAFYADIFDYQKSLKAEAKQVKVSANSGRPTILNIVIWGDAFVAKFLRYTLPSLLAAQNLPALAASGDVTFDIHSTQADIAVLRQSCVVQAAERFATFTYTEIPERSLRFKRSESTPDPDRLCVSGAQYATAIKARHSGADLSFIDCGGLYANGFLRGAKHHLEDGYKAVAVMSPRASGRNVDAFVQDKKDRFAIEVDTAALVAYATGNLNKQLLNSFMRPNGPPVYQDPLAALFKIPAGFIVHSFQFDMAMIANDFLPDDLAFDFHTADGRFLAELCDGRDPGPLIKVIANPDREFAVINLDSGEDGTERAFAEIPVTPESCAESALKWCAKKTDLSYFDWAFRQRFEFPMDDAMAVLPGGGMAGDETVERILGEFAAGRDRVDRRIDFLNGDFVTTTVDLV
;
A
#
# COMPACT_ATOMS: atom_id res chain seq x y z
N MET A 1 -22.95 -13.95 -21.26
CA MET A 1 -23.62 -14.21 -22.55
C MET A 1 -22.63 -14.98 -23.41
N ASN A 2 -22.87 -16.26 -23.73
CA ASN A 2 -21.93 -17.04 -24.54
C ASN A 2 -22.20 -16.77 -26.02
N LEU A 3 -21.24 -16.16 -26.71
CA LEU A 3 -21.28 -16.02 -28.17
C LEU A 3 -21.16 -17.42 -28.80
N PRO A 4 -22.03 -17.79 -29.75
CA PRO A 4 -21.95 -19.10 -30.41
C PRO A 4 -20.65 -19.24 -31.22
N ASP A 5 -20.15 -20.47 -31.34
CA ASP A 5 -19.04 -20.79 -32.25
C ASP A 5 -19.44 -20.42 -33.70
N LEU A 6 -18.71 -19.48 -34.28
CA LEU A 6 -18.98 -18.96 -35.62
C LEU A 6 -18.41 -19.90 -36.69
N PRO A 7 -19.17 -20.25 -37.75
CA PRO A 7 -18.68 -21.11 -38.82
C PRO A 7 -17.70 -20.36 -39.74
N PRO A 8 -16.70 -21.05 -40.34
CA PRO A 8 -15.73 -20.41 -41.20
C PRO A 8 -16.29 -20.28 -42.62
N GLN A 9 -16.50 -19.05 -43.09
CA GLN A 9 -16.56 -18.76 -44.52
C GLN A 9 -15.52 -17.69 -44.88
N ARG A 10 -15.38 -17.37 -46.17
CA ARG A 10 -14.28 -16.65 -46.84
C ARG A 10 -14.13 -15.09 -46.64
N PRO A 11 -14.60 -14.38 -45.59
CA PRO A 11 -14.25 -12.97 -45.33
C PRO A 11 -12.84 -12.68 -44.75
N GLY A 12 -11.97 -13.69 -44.57
CA GLY A 12 -10.74 -13.57 -43.79
C GLY A 12 -9.76 -12.49 -44.27
N ASP A 13 -9.49 -12.40 -45.57
CA ASP A 13 -8.44 -11.51 -46.11
C ASP A 13 -8.83 -10.02 -46.04
N ALA A 14 -10.11 -9.72 -46.28
CA ALA A 14 -10.62 -8.34 -46.19
C ALA A 14 -10.65 -7.85 -44.73
N ILE A 15 -11.03 -8.73 -43.79
CA ILE A 15 -10.99 -8.42 -42.36
C ILE A 15 -9.53 -8.27 -41.90
N ALA A 16 -8.63 -9.15 -42.34
CA ALA A 16 -7.20 -9.07 -42.00
C ALA A 16 -6.54 -7.78 -42.50
N ALA A 17 -6.81 -7.38 -43.76
CA ALA A 17 -6.29 -6.14 -44.32
C ALA A 17 -6.83 -4.90 -43.58
N ALA A 18 -8.11 -4.91 -43.21
CA ALA A 18 -8.70 -3.84 -42.44
C ALA A 18 -8.16 -3.77 -41.01
N ILE A 19 -7.95 -4.91 -40.34
CA ILE A 19 -7.31 -4.96 -39.03
C ILE A 19 -5.92 -4.30 -39.12
N ALA A 20 -5.09 -4.69 -40.10
CA ALA A 20 -3.76 -4.12 -40.27
C ALA A 20 -3.80 -2.60 -40.54
N ALA A 21 -4.77 -2.12 -41.32
CA ALA A 21 -4.97 -0.69 -41.55
C ALA A 21 -5.38 0.05 -40.26
N ILE A 22 -6.32 -0.52 -39.48
CA ILE A 22 -6.75 0.05 -38.20
C ILE A 22 -5.58 0.09 -37.21
N GLU A 23 -4.84 -1.01 -37.06
CA GLU A 23 -3.66 -1.10 -36.19
C GLU A 23 -2.59 -0.05 -36.59
N GLY A 24 -2.34 0.13 -37.89
CA GLY A 24 -1.44 1.16 -38.41
C GLY A 24 -1.90 2.58 -38.07
N HIS A 25 -3.18 2.90 -38.28
CA HIS A 25 -3.72 4.21 -37.92
C HIS A 25 -3.68 4.49 -36.42
N ILE A 26 -3.89 3.47 -35.57
CA ILE A 26 -3.74 3.60 -34.11
C ILE A 26 -2.28 3.89 -33.74
N ALA A 27 -1.32 3.21 -34.36
CA ALA A 27 0.11 3.44 -34.12
C ALA A 27 0.55 4.87 -34.49
N ASP A 28 -0.09 5.45 -35.51
CA ASP A 28 0.13 6.84 -35.94
C ASP A 28 -0.73 7.87 -35.19
N SER A 29 -1.52 7.44 -34.19
CA SER A 29 -2.50 8.27 -33.46
C SER A 29 -3.57 8.93 -34.36
N ASP A 30 -3.86 8.37 -35.54
CA ASP A 30 -4.94 8.81 -36.43
C ASP A 30 -6.26 8.09 -36.11
N TRP A 31 -6.87 8.51 -35.00
CA TRP A 31 -8.12 7.93 -34.49
C TRP A 31 -9.29 8.03 -35.48
N LYS A 32 -9.31 9.07 -36.31
CA LYS A 32 -10.39 9.29 -37.30
C LYS A 32 -10.29 8.29 -38.43
N ALA A 33 -9.09 8.06 -38.97
CA ALA A 33 -8.88 7.05 -40.01
C ALA A 33 -9.12 5.64 -39.48
N ALA A 34 -8.68 5.33 -38.25
CA ALA A 34 -8.97 4.05 -37.59
C ALA A 34 -10.48 3.78 -37.47
N ALA A 35 -11.26 4.77 -37.01
CA ALA A 35 -12.72 4.66 -36.91
C ALA A 35 -13.40 4.50 -38.28
N ALA A 36 -12.92 5.21 -39.31
CA ALA A 36 -13.44 5.09 -40.67
C ALA A 36 -13.17 3.70 -41.27
N ALA A 37 -11.98 3.14 -41.04
CA ALA A 37 -11.62 1.80 -41.47
C ALA A 37 -12.48 0.72 -40.76
N LEU A 38 -12.75 0.87 -39.47
CA LEU A 38 -13.69 -0.01 -38.76
C LEU A 38 -15.13 0.10 -39.32
N ALA A 39 -15.60 1.33 -39.56
CA ALA A 39 -16.93 1.55 -40.14
C ALA A 39 -17.09 0.89 -41.51
N ALA A 40 -16.02 0.84 -42.32
CA ALA A 40 -16.02 0.18 -43.62
C ALA A 40 -16.19 -1.34 -43.53
N ILE A 41 -15.70 -1.98 -42.46
CA ILE A 41 -15.86 -3.43 -42.25
C ILE A 41 -17.04 -3.82 -41.36
N LYS A 42 -17.71 -2.85 -40.71
CA LYS A 42 -18.90 -3.09 -39.87
C LYS A 42 -19.98 -3.93 -40.58
N PRO A 43 -20.35 -3.70 -41.85
CA PRO A 43 -21.36 -4.54 -42.53
C PRO A 43 -20.93 -6.00 -42.66
N VAL A 44 -19.62 -6.25 -42.83
CA VAL A 44 -19.07 -7.61 -42.90
C VAL A 44 -19.19 -8.30 -41.54
N ILE A 45 -18.90 -7.58 -40.45
CA ILE A 45 -19.05 -8.06 -39.08
C ILE A 45 -20.52 -8.35 -38.75
N GLU A 46 -21.44 -7.44 -39.09
CA GLU A 46 -22.90 -7.55 -38.86
C GLU A 46 -23.55 -8.71 -39.62
N SER A 47 -22.95 -9.15 -40.73
CA SER A 47 -23.42 -10.31 -41.49
C SER A 47 -23.16 -11.63 -40.75
N GLY A 48 -22.15 -11.66 -39.87
CA GLY A 48 -21.76 -12.83 -39.09
C GLY A 48 -22.34 -12.89 -37.68
N ILE A 49 -22.70 -11.75 -37.06
CA ILE A 49 -23.17 -11.68 -35.66
C ILE A 49 -24.35 -10.71 -35.54
N ALA A 50 -25.55 -11.25 -35.29
CA ALA A 50 -26.78 -10.47 -35.18
C ALA A 50 -26.75 -9.40 -34.06
N PHE A 51 -26.12 -9.71 -32.93
CA PHE A 51 -26.02 -8.79 -31.78
C PHE A 51 -25.34 -7.44 -32.11
N VAL A 52 -24.39 -7.42 -33.06
CA VAL A 52 -23.67 -6.19 -33.44
C VAL A 52 -24.57 -5.22 -34.20
N ARG A 53 -25.58 -5.74 -34.91
CA ARG A 53 -26.54 -4.94 -35.67
C ARG A 53 -27.40 -4.07 -34.77
N ASP A 54 -27.66 -4.54 -33.56
CA ASP A 54 -28.52 -3.87 -32.59
C ASP A 54 -27.75 -2.88 -31.71
N LEU A 55 -26.41 -2.79 -31.85
CA LEU A 55 -25.59 -1.82 -31.13
C LEU A 55 -25.67 -0.43 -31.80
N PRO A 56 -26.09 0.62 -31.06
CA PRO A 56 -26.19 1.97 -31.61
C PRO A 56 -24.83 2.54 -32.03
N HIS A 57 -23.77 2.17 -31.31
CA HIS A 57 -22.38 2.51 -31.61
C HIS A 57 -21.49 1.30 -31.36
N LEU A 58 -20.53 1.07 -32.27
CA LEU A 58 -19.48 0.06 -32.10
C LEU A 58 -18.18 0.79 -31.72
N ASN A 59 -17.71 0.60 -30.49
CA ASN A 59 -16.43 1.14 -30.04
C ASN A 59 -15.30 0.58 -30.90
N LEU A 60 -14.28 1.41 -31.15
CA LEU A 60 -13.14 1.06 -32.00
C LEU A 60 -12.46 -0.24 -31.55
N TYR A 61 -12.17 -0.35 -30.25
CA TYR A 61 -11.44 -1.48 -29.69
C TYR A 61 -12.31 -2.73 -29.57
N SER A 62 -13.59 -2.64 -29.19
CA SER A 62 -14.46 -3.82 -29.12
C SER A 62 -14.83 -4.33 -30.53
N GLY A 63 -14.94 -3.43 -31.51
CA GLY A 63 -15.06 -3.79 -32.93
C GLY A 63 -13.81 -4.49 -33.47
N LEU A 64 -12.61 -3.98 -33.16
CA LEU A 64 -11.34 -4.59 -33.54
C LEU A 64 -11.15 -5.96 -32.86
N ALA A 65 -11.49 -6.06 -31.58
CA ALA A 65 -11.47 -7.32 -30.83
C ALA A 65 -12.33 -8.40 -31.50
N LEU A 66 -13.51 -8.01 -31.99
CA LEU A 66 -14.42 -8.90 -32.67
C LEU A 66 -13.88 -9.32 -34.05
N ALA A 67 -13.35 -8.38 -34.82
CA ALA A 67 -12.71 -8.65 -36.11
C ALA A 67 -11.56 -9.66 -35.96
N CYS A 68 -10.67 -9.47 -34.97
CA CYS A 68 -9.60 -10.41 -34.66
C CYS A 68 -10.12 -11.80 -34.30
N LYS A 69 -11.22 -11.89 -33.52
CA LYS A 69 -11.85 -13.16 -33.17
C LYS A 69 -12.37 -13.91 -34.40
N MET A 70 -12.98 -13.20 -35.35
CA MET A 70 -13.54 -13.78 -36.58
C MET A 70 -12.47 -14.42 -37.49
N ILE A 71 -11.22 -13.95 -37.43
CA ILE A 71 -10.10 -14.51 -38.22
C ILE A 71 -9.16 -15.41 -37.39
N GLY A 72 -9.55 -15.77 -36.17
CA GLY A 72 -8.78 -16.69 -35.32
C GLY A 72 -7.60 -16.07 -34.56
N ARG A 73 -7.42 -14.73 -34.58
CA ARG A 73 -6.42 -14.01 -33.76
C ARG A 73 -6.92 -13.85 -32.32
N GLN A 74 -6.99 -14.96 -31.58
CA GLN A 74 -7.58 -15.01 -30.23
C GLN A 74 -6.83 -14.15 -29.20
N GLY A 75 -5.50 -14.11 -29.26
CA GLY A 75 -4.69 -13.24 -28.39
C GLY A 75 -5.06 -11.78 -28.60
N ASP A 76 -4.92 -11.28 -29.83
CA ASP A 76 -5.21 -9.88 -30.17
C ASP A 76 -6.67 -9.50 -29.89
N SER A 77 -7.62 -10.43 -30.08
CA SER A 77 -9.00 -10.21 -29.69
C SER A 77 -9.14 -9.89 -28.19
N ARG A 78 -8.49 -10.68 -27.32
CA ARG A 78 -8.48 -10.42 -25.87
C ARG A 78 -7.79 -9.09 -25.55
N ASN A 79 -6.70 -8.76 -26.25
CA ASN A 79 -5.99 -7.49 -26.07
C ASN A 79 -6.87 -6.29 -26.35
N HIS A 80 -7.55 -6.28 -27.49
CA HIS A 80 -8.43 -5.18 -27.85
C HIS A 80 -9.71 -5.16 -26.98
N ALA A 81 -10.22 -6.30 -26.54
CA ALA A 81 -11.35 -6.34 -25.61
C ALA A 81 -10.99 -5.72 -24.25
N ALA A 82 -9.79 -6.02 -23.71
CA ALA A 82 -9.29 -5.38 -22.50
C ALA A 82 -9.16 -3.85 -22.66
N ARG A 83 -8.60 -3.38 -23.78
CA ARG A 83 -8.50 -1.95 -24.10
C ARG A 83 -9.86 -1.27 -24.21
N ALA A 84 -10.84 -1.94 -24.83
CA ALA A 84 -12.21 -1.45 -24.88
C ALA A 84 -12.75 -1.18 -23.47
N LEU A 85 -12.59 -2.14 -22.55
CA LEU A 85 -13.03 -1.99 -21.17
C LEU A 85 -12.28 -0.92 -20.37
N ILE A 86 -10.98 -0.72 -20.63
CA ILE A 86 -10.21 0.34 -19.98
C ILE A 86 -10.70 1.73 -20.43
N THR A 87 -10.96 1.89 -21.73
CA THR A 87 -11.42 3.17 -22.30
C THR A 87 -12.90 3.45 -22.03
N ASP A 88 -13.73 2.41 -22.08
CA ASP A 88 -15.16 2.45 -21.78
C ASP A 88 -15.55 1.24 -20.92
N PRO A 89 -15.48 1.37 -19.58
CA PRO A 89 -15.85 0.30 -18.66
C PRO A 89 -17.25 -0.29 -18.83
N ALA A 90 -18.15 0.41 -19.51
CA ALA A 90 -19.52 -0.03 -19.77
C ALA A 90 -19.68 -0.78 -21.11
N ASP A 91 -18.61 -0.96 -21.90
CA ASP A 91 -18.67 -1.61 -23.21
C ASP A 91 -19.09 -3.09 -23.08
N LEU A 92 -20.37 -3.35 -23.39
CA LEU A 92 -20.97 -4.69 -23.31
C LEU A 92 -20.30 -5.71 -24.21
N LEU A 93 -19.77 -5.29 -25.36
CA LEU A 93 -19.09 -6.19 -26.30
C LEU A 93 -17.70 -6.56 -25.78
N GLY A 94 -16.97 -5.63 -25.18
CA GLY A 94 -15.72 -5.88 -24.45
C GLY A 94 -15.93 -6.91 -23.33
N HIS A 95 -16.98 -6.73 -22.52
CA HIS A 95 -17.36 -7.67 -21.46
C HIS A 95 -17.74 -9.05 -21.99
N ALA A 96 -18.37 -9.12 -23.17
CA ALA A 96 -18.76 -10.38 -23.81
C ALA A 96 -17.58 -11.11 -24.48
N LEU A 97 -16.56 -10.37 -24.95
CA LEU A 97 -15.41 -10.92 -25.66
C LEU A 97 -14.27 -11.33 -24.74
N LEU A 98 -14.15 -10.70 -23.57
CA LEU A 98 -13.11 -11.02 -22.61
C LEU A 98 -13.55 -12.16 -21.67
N PRO A 99 -12.84 -13.30 -21.63
CA PRO A 99 -13.19 -14.36 -20.70
C PRO A 99 -12.97 -13.91 -19.24
N ARG A 100 -13.67 -14.56 -18.30
CA ARG A 100 -13.68 -14.13 -16.88
C ARG A 100 -12.29 -14.08 -16.24
N PRO A 101 -11.38 -15.06 -16.41
CA PRO A 101 -10.05 -14.98 -15.82
C PRO A 101 -9.27 -13.74 -16.29
N GLU A 102 -9.37 -13.41 -17.57
CA GLU A 102 -8.73 -12.24 -18.16
C GLU A 102 -9.37 -10.93 -17.70
N LEU A 103 -10.70 -10.85 -17.59
CA LEU A 103 -11.38 -9.66 -17.02
C LEU A 103 -10.95 -9.43 -15.58
N THR A 104 -10.91 -10.50 -14.79
CA THR A 104 -10.43 -10.47 -13.40
C THR A 104 -8.98 -9.96 -13.35
N HIS A 105 -8.12 -10.46 -14.24
CA HIS A 105 -6.73 -10.01 -14.35
C HIS A 105 -6.63 -8.52 -14.69
N VAL A 106 -7.37 -8.03 -15.69
CA VAL A 106 -7.41 -6.61 -16.07
C VAL A 106 -7.83 -5.75 -14.88
N GLY A 107 -8.92 -6.12 -14.20
CA GLY A 107 -9.38 -5.40 -13.01
C GLY A 107 -8.32 -5.35 -11.91
N ARG A 108 -7.64 -6.47 -11.61
CA ARG A 108 -6.56 -6.52 -10.61
C ARG A 108 -5.35 -5.67 -10.99
N GLN A 109 -4.98 -5.63 -12.27
CA GLN A 109 -3.90 -4.75 -12.74
C GLN A 109 -4.28 -3.28 -12.56
N LEU A 110 -5.53 -2.90 -12.89
CA LEU A 110 -6.03 -1.55 -12.64
C LEU A 110 -5.97 -1.20 -11.15
N VAL A 111 -6.34 -2.12 -10.25
CA VAL A 111 -6.21 -1.95 -8.79
C VAL A 111 -4.75 -1.78 -8.37
N HIS A 112 -3.84 -2.64 -8.85
CA HIS A 112 -2.40 -2.55 -8.58
C HIS A 112 -1.82 -1.20 -9.01
N HIS A 113 -2.28 -0.66 -10.15
CA HIS A 113 -1.81 0.61 -10.69
C HIS A 113 -2.74 1.79 -10.39
N GLN A 114 -3.53 1.67 -9.32
CA GLN A 114 -4.30 2.78 -8.74
C GLN A 114 -5.44 3.35 -9.61
N GLN A 115 -5.86 2.62 -10.64
CA GLN A 115 -7.00 2.95 -11.49
C GLN A 115 -8.32 2.41 -10.90
N PHE A 116 -8.58 2.73 -9.63
CA PHE A 116 -9.68 2.15 -8.86
C PHE A 116 -11.08 2.46 -9.42
N ASP A 117 -11.30 3.69 -9.88
CA ASP A 117 -12.59 4.08 -10.46
C ASP A 117 -12.90 3.31 -11.75
N VAL A 118 -11.89 3.11 -12.59
CA VAL A 118 -12.00 2.29 -13.82
C VAL A 118 -12.25 0.84 -13.45
N ALA A 119 -11.44 0.28 -12.54
CA ALA A 119 -11.59 -1.09 -12.07
C ALA A 119 -13.00 -1.34 -11.49
N LYS A 120 -13.49 -0.43 -10.64
CA LYS A 120 -14.83 -0.51 -10.07
C LYS A 120 -15.89 -0.55 -11.15
N ARG A 121 -15.86 0.37 -12.10
CA ARG A 121 -16.86 0.42 -13.18
C ARG A 121 -16.87 -0.85 -14.03
N ILE A 122 -15.69 -1.44 -14.28
CA ILE A 122 -15.59 -2.73 -14.98
C ILE A 122 -16.23 -3.83 -14.13
N PHE A 123 -15.92 -3.92 -12.84
CA PHE A 123 -16.50 -4.93 -11.95
C PHE A 123 -18.02 -4.77 -11.77
N ASP A 124 -18.52 -3.54 -11.60
CA ASP A 124 -19.95 -3.22 -11.52
C ASP A 124 -20.70 -3.66 -12.79
N ALA A 125 -20.14 -3.33 -13.97
CA ALA A 125 -20.71 -3.75 -15.25
C ALA A 125 -20.69 -5.28 -15.40
N ALA A 126 -19.59 -5.94 -15.02
CA ALA A 126 -19.48 -7.39 -15.06
C ALA A 126 -20.48 -8.09 -14.11
N LEU A 127 -20.71 -7.52 -12.91
CA LEU A 127 -21.71 -8.00 -11.95
C LEU A 127 -23.13 -7.93 -12.48
N SER A 128 -23.46 -6.90 -13.28
CA SER A 128 -24.77 -6.79 -13.93
C SER A 128 -25.05 -7.93 -14.93
N ILE A 129 -23.99 -8.55 -15.46
CA ILE A 129 -24.06 -9.64 -16.44
C ILE A 129 -24.01 -11.01 -15.75
N SER A 130 -23.21 -11.14 -14.70
CA SER A 130 -22.99 -12.41 -14.00
C SER A 130 -22.57 -12.17 -12.56
N ALA A 131 -23.25 -12.83 -11.62
CA ALA A 131 -22.80 -12.90 -10.24
C ALA A 131 -21.37 -13.50 -10.15
N ASN A 132 -20.52 -12.84 -9.36
CA ASN A 132 -19.14 -13.25 -9.08
C ASN A 132 -18.71 -12.65 -7.74
N GLU A 133 -18.21 -13.47 -6.83
CA GLU A 133 -17.84 -13.04 -5.47
C GLU A 133 -16.64 -12.09 -5.45
N GLU A 134 -15.68 -12.26 -6.35
CA GLU A 134 -14.50 -11.40 -6.43
C GLU A 134 -14.85 -10.01 -6.96
N TYR A 135 -15.70 -9.93 -7.98
CA TYR A 135 -16.17 -8.63 -8.48
C TYR A 135 -16.98 -7.90 -7.41
N ALA A 136 -17.84 -8.63 -6.68
CA ALA A 136 -18.61 -8.09 -5.57
C ALA A 136 -17.70 -7.57 -4.45
N PHE A 137 -16.64 -8.32 -4.12
CA PHE A 137 -15.62 -7.89 -3.16
C PHE A 137 -14.96 -6.56 -3.54
N TYR A 138 -14.46 -6.42 -4.78
CA TYR A 138 -13.84 -5.18 -5.22
C TYR A 138 -14.82 -4.00 -5.30
N ALA A 139 -16.06 -4.24 -5.76
CA ALA A 139 -17.08 -3.20 -5.74
C ALA A 139 -17.38 -2.72 -4.32
N ASP A 140 -17.57 -3.66 -3.38
CA ASP A 140 -17.88 -3.38 -1.97
C ASP A 140 -16.75 -2.61 -1.27
N ILE A 141 -15.49 -3.00 -1.49
CA ILE A 141 -14.35 -2.32 -0.83
C ILE A 141 -14.18 -0.89 -1.36
N PHE A 142 -14.41 -0.65 -2.65
CA PHE A 142 -14.34 0.72 -3.20
C PHE A 142 -15.50 1.59 -2.75
N ASP A 143 -16.71 1.04 -2.67
CA ASP A 143 -17.87 1.76 -2.12
C ASP A 143 -17.66 2.10 -0.63
N TYR A 144 -17.13 1.16 0.16
CA TYR A 144 -16.74 1.39 1.55
C TYR A 144 -15.69 2.48 1.69
N GLN A 145 -14.61 2.44 0.91
CA GLN A 145 -13.57 3.47 0.95
C GLN A 145 -14.11 4.84 0.55
N LYS A 146 -14.98 4.90 -0.47
CA LYS A 146 -15.62 6.14 -0.90
C LYS A 146 -16.52 6.72 0.19
N SER A 147 -17.29 5.90 0.90
CA SER A 147 -18.11 6.36 2.02
C SER A 147 -17.24 6.88 3.17
N LEU A 148 -16.18 6.16 3.54
CA LEU A 148 -15.24 6.60 4.57
C LEU A 148 -14.62 7.97 4.25
N LYS A 149 -14.15 8.17 3.01
CA LYS A 149 -13.61 9.46 2.58
C LYS A 149 -14.66 10.57 2.64
N ALA A 150 -15.89 10.30 2.22
CA ALA A 150 -16.97 11.28 2.27
C ALA A 150 -17.32 11.70 3.70
N GLU A 151 -17.35 10.75 4.64
CA GLU A 151 -17.56 11.02 6.06
C GLU A 151 -16.39 11.81 6.68
N ALA A 152 -15.15 11.43 6.36
CA ALA A 152 -13.94 12.11 6.83
C ALA A 152 -13.92 13.61 6.47
N LYS A 153 -14.40 13.96 5.28
CA LYS A 153 -14.50 15.37 4.81
C LYS A 153 -15.56 16.19 5.54
N GLN A 154 -16.50 15.56 6.25
CA GLN A 154 -17.56 16.25 6.99
C GLN A 154 -17.17 16.58 8.44
N VAL A 155 -16.00 16.12 8.90
CA VAL A 155 -15.54 16.36 10.27
C VAL A 155 -15.20 17.84 10.46
N LYS A 156 -15.67 18.41 11.57
CA LYS A 156 -15.45 19.82 11.92
C LYS A 156 -14.13 20.00 12.65
N VAL A 157 -13.50 21.14 12.43
CA VAL A 157 -12.31 21.61 13.16
C VAL A 157 -12.62 21.66 14.66
N SER A 158 -11.70 21.17 15.49
CA SER A 158 -11.84 21.30 16.95
C SER A 158 -11.90 22.79 17.33
N ALA A 159 -12.81 23.15 18.25
CA ALA A 159 -12.92 24.50 18.77
C ALA A 159 -11.86 24.83 19.84
N ASN A 160 -11.07 23.83 20.27
CA ASN A 160 -10.04 24.01 21.28
C ASN A 160 -8.77 24.66 20.70
N SER A 161 -8.12 25.51 21.49
CA SER A 161 -6.93 26.28 21.10
C SER A 161 -5.63 25.47 21.04
N GLY A 162 -5.66 24.19 21.43
CA GLY A 162 -4.53 23.27 21.33
C GLY A 162 -4.35 22.72 19.91
N ARG A 163 -3.26 22.01 19.66
CA ARG A 163 -3.00 21.32 18.39
C ARG A 163 -3.49 19.86 18.50
N PRO A 164 -4.72 19.53 18.02
CA PRO A 164 -5.31 18.21 18.25
C PRO A 164 -4.50 17.09 17.60
N THR A 165 -4.68 15.86 18.04
CA THR A 165 -3.96 14.69 17.52
C THR A 165 -4.90 13.51 17.33
N ILE A 166 -4.81 12.84 16.19
CA ILE A 166 -5.47 11.58 15.89
C ILE A 166 -4.44 10.46 15.89
N LEU A 167 -4.67 9.46 16.74
CA LEU A 167 -3.94 8.20 16.74
C LEU A 167 -4.81 7.17 16.01
N ASN A 168 -4.39 6.77 14.82
CA ASN A 168 -5.12 5.79 14.01
C ASN A 168 -4.62 4.37 14.30
N ILE A 169 -5.55 3.43 14.39
CA ILE A 169 -5.22 2.00 14.35
C ILE A 169 -6.27 1.24 13.54
N VAL A 170 -5.81 0.31 12.72
CA VAL A 170 -6.65 -0.66 12.00
C VAL A 170 -6.33 -2.03 12.56
N ILE A 171 -7.29 -2.67 13.23
CA ILE A 171 -7.09 -3.94 13.93
C ILE A 171 -8.28 -4.86 13.80
N TRP A 172 -8.05 -6.13 13.52
CA TRP A 172 -9.08 -7.16 13.64
C TRP A 172 -8.45 -8.53 13.93
N GLY A 173 -9.22 -9.41 14.57
CA GLY A 173 -8.80 -10.75 14.93
C GLY A 173 -8.16 -10.86 16.32
N ASP A 174 -8.51 -11.93 17.02
CA ASP A 174 -8.21 -12.16 18.43
C ASP A 174 -6.73 -11.94 18.81
N ALA A 175 -5.79 -12.45 18.00
CA ALA A 175 -4.37 -12.33 18.28
C ALA A 175 -3.86 -10.88 18.21
N PHE A 176 -4.34 -10.10 17.24
CA PHE A 176 -3.97 -8.69 17.07
C PHE A 176 -4.63 -7.81 18.14
N VAL A 177 -5.91 -8.05 18.43
CA VAL A 177 -6.63 -7.35 19.53
C VAL A 177 -5.97 -7.63 20.87
N ALA A 178 -5.61 -8.89 21.15
CA ALA A 178 -4.91 -9.26 22.38
C ALA A 178 -3.55 -8.58 22.49
N LYS A 179 -2.76 -8.52 21.40
CA LYS A 179 -1.45 -7.85 21.38
C LYS A 179 -1.60 -6.34 21.66
N PHE A 180 -2.57 -5.69 21.02
CA PHE A 180 -2.87 -4.28 21.23
C PHE A 180 -3.22 -3.96 22.69
N LEU A 181 -4.15 -4.73 23.28
CA LEU A 181 -4.61 -4.53 24.65
C LEU A 181 -3.55 -4.89 25.69
N ARG A 182 -2.64 -5.81 25.37
CA ARG A 182 -1.62 -6.31 26.31
C ARG A 182 -0.34 -5.47 26.32
N TYR A 183 0.07 -4.93 25.18
CA TYR A 183 1.36 -4.24 25.03
C TYR A 183 1.24 -2.84 24.45
N THR A 184 0.61 -2.70 23.29
CA THR A 184 0.57 -1.43 22.54
C THR A 184 -0.11 -0.32 23.32
N LEU A 185 -1.41 -0.47 23.62
CA LEU A 185 -2.16 0.56 24.34
C LEU A 185 -1.56 0.83 25.73
N PRO A 186 -1.17 -0.19 26.54
CA PRO A 186 -0.46 0.06 27.78
C PRO A 186 0.83 0.88 27.65
N SER A 187 1.65 0.66 26.62
CA SER A 187 2.87 1.47 26.42
C SER A 187 2.57 2.91 26.01
N LEU A 188 1.47 3.13 25.28
CA LEU A 188 0.98 4.46 24.97
C LEU A 188 0.40 5.17 26.21
N LEU A 189 0.01 4.43 27.26
CA LEU A 189 -0.46 5.00 28.54
C LEU A 189 0.65 5.44 29.49
N ALA A 190 1.93 5.23 29.14
CA ALA A 190 3.05 5.78 29.91
C ALA A 190 2.96 7.31 30.00
N ALA A 191 3.44 7.89 31.11
CA ALA A 191 3.19 9.29 31.45
C ALA A 191 3.54 10.31 30.35
N GLN A 192 4.59 10.06 29.57
CA GLN A 192 5.06 10.97 28.51
C GLN A 192 4.53 10.64 27.11
N ASN A 193 3.51 9.77 27.02
CA ASN A 193 2.83 9.43 25.77
C ASN A 193 1.41 10.03 25.76
N LEU A 194 0.36 9.19 25.78
CA LEU A 194 -1.03 9.64 25.67
C LEU A 194 -1.42 10.68 26.73
N PRO A 195 -1.04 10.53 28.03
CA PRO A 195 -1.32 11.54 29.04
C PRO A 195 -0.66 12.90 28.74
N ALA A 196 0.58 12.91 28.24
CA ALA A 196 1.28 14.15 27.87
C ALA A 196 0.68 14.81 26.62
N LEU A 197 0.27 14.01 25.62
CA LEU A 197 -0.47 14.55 24.46
C LEU A 197 -1.79 15.20 24.89
N ALA A 198 -2.57 14.53 25.73
CA ALA A 198 -3.85 15.01 26.21
C ALA A 198 -3.74 16.33 27.00
N ALA A 199 -2.59 16.57 27.65
CA ALA A 199 -2.30 17.84 28.30
C ALA A 199 -2.03 19.00 27.32
N SER A 200 -1.68 18.70 26.05
CA SER A 200 -1.35 19.68 25.01
C SER A 200 -2.50 19.97 24.02
N GLY A 201 -3.54 19.12 24.00
CA GLY A 201 -4.68 19.27 23.11
C GLY A 201 -5.55 18.02 23.08
N ASP A 202 -6.66 18.08 22.34
CA ASP A 202 -7.57 16.95 22.20
C ASP A 202 -6.87 15.78 21.51
N VAL A 203 -7.04 14.58 22.05
CA VAL A 203 -6.58 13.34 21.43
C VAL A 203 -7.77 12.48 21.03
N THR A 204 -7.78 12.01 19.79
CA THR A 204 -8.74 11.02 19.30
C THR A 204 -8.02 9.74 18.94
N PHE A 205 -8.46 8.61 19.48
CA PHE A 205 -8.08 7.28 19.02
C PHE A 205 -9.09 6.82 17.98
N ASP A 206 -8.68 6.78 16.71
CA ASP A 206 -9.54 6.40 15.58
C ASP A 206 -9.30 4.94 15.22
N ILE A 207 -10.23 4.07 15.62
CA ILE A 207 -10.12 2.63 15.53
C ILE A 207 -11.00 2.11 14.40
N HIS A 208 -10.39 1.41 13.44
CA HIS A 208 -11.09 0.67 12.40
C HIS A 208 -10.98 -0.83 12.68
N SER A 209 -12.11 -1.50 12.85
CA SER A 209 -12.13 -2.90 13.32
C SER A 209 -13.45 -3.62 12.97
N THR A 210 -13.55 -4.92 13.23
CA THR A 210 -14.81 -5.65 13.07
C THR A 210 -15.76 -5.33 14.22
N GLN A 211 -17.07 -5.51 14.00
CA GLN A 211 -18.07 -5.30 15.05
C GLN A 211 -17.82 -6.18 16.30
N ALA A 212 -17.36 -7.42 16.11
CA ALA A 212 -17.04 -8.33 17.19
C ALA A 212 -15.84 -7.83 18.02
N ASP A 213 -14.77 -7.41 17.35
CA ASP A 213 -13.56 -6.89 18.00
C ASP A 213 -13.82 -5.54 18.69
N ILE A 214 -14.64 -4.67 18.11
CA ILE A 214 -15.10 -3.42 18.75
C ILE A 214 -15.79 -3.70 20.08
N ALA A 215 -16.62 -4.75 20.15
CA ALA A 215 -17.28 -5.13 21.40
C ALA A 215 -16.27 -5.54 22.48
N VAL A 216 -15.22 -6.27 22.10
CA VAL A 216 -14.11 -6.64 23.01
C VAL A 216 -13.35 -5.41 23.48
N LEU A 217 -12.98 -4.51 22.57
CA LEU A 217 -12.24 -3.28 22.87
C LEU A 217 -13.00 -2.40 23.87
N ARG A 218 -14.31 -2.19 23.66
CA ARG A 218 -15.15 -1.36 24.56
C ARG A 218 -15.29 -1.91 25.97
N GLN A 219 -15.16 -3.23 26.15
CA GLN A 219 -15.23 -3.87 27.45
C GLN A 219 -13.88 -3.91 28.19
N SER A 220 -12.79 -3.56 27.50
CA SER A 220 -11.44 -3.63 28.07
C SER A 220 -11.19 -2.54 29.11
N CYS A 221 -10.69 -2.94 30.28
CA CYS A 221 -10.29 -2.01 31.33
C CYS A 221 -9.14 -1.08 30.91
N VAL A 222 -8.27 -1.52 30.00
CA VAL A 222 -7.17 -0.70 29.47
C VAL A 222 -7.71 0.40 28.56
N VAL A 223 -8.72 0.11 27.74
CA VAL A 223 -9.40 1.12 26.92
C VAL A 223 -10.12 2.13 27.80
N GLN A 224 -10.87 1.68 28.81
CA GLN A 224 -11.50 2.57 29.80
C GLN A 224 -10.48 3.45 30.54
N ALA A 225 -9.29 2.93 30.83
CA ALA A 225 -8.21 3.71 31.43
C ALA A 225 -7.66 4.77 30.45
N ALA A 226 -7.65 4.48 29.15
CA ALA A 226 -7.21 5.39 28.10
C ALA A 226 -8.25 6.48 27.74
N GLU A 227 -9.54 6.19 27.93
CA GLU A 227 -10.63 7.16 27.71
C GLU A 227 -10.54 8.41 28.60
N ARG A 228 -9.72 8.36 29.67
CA ARG A 228 -9.39 9.54 30.49
C ARG A 228 -8.52 10.56 29.75
N PHE A 229 -7.83 10.15 28.69
CA PHE A 229 -6.86 10.96 27.95
C PHE A 229 -7.22 11.14 26.48
N ALA A 230 -8.07 10.29 25.91
CA ALA A 230 -8.47 10.37 24.51
C ALA A 230 -9.93 10.00 24.30
N THR A 231 -10.54 10.60 23.27
CA THR A 231 -11.83 10.15 22.75
C THR A 231 -11.62 8.98 21.81
N PHE A 232 -12.38 7.90 21.98
CA PHE A 232 -12.31 6.74 21.10
C PHE A 232 -13.42 6.80 20.04
N THR A 233 -13.05 6.82 18.76
CA THR A 233 -13.97 6.66 17.64
C THR A 233 -13.80 5.28 17.02
N TYR A 234 -14.91 4.60 16.76
CA TYR A 234 -14.92 3.25 16.21
C TYR A 234 -15.64 3.26 14.87
N THR A 235 -14.97 2.76 13.84
CA THR A 235 -15.52 2.57 12.51
C THR A 235 -15.49 1.08 12.18
N GLU A 236 -16.65 0.54 11.84
CA GLU A 236 -16.77 -0.87 11.46
C GLU A 236 -16.14 -1.10 10.08
N ILE A 237 -15.29 -2.12 9.98
CA ILE A 237 -14.89 -2.72 8.71
C ILE A 237 -15.92 -3.82 8.42
N PRO A 238 -16.70 -3.71 7.33
CA PRO A 238 -17.70 -4.71 7.00
C PRO A 238 -17.07 -6.10 6.86
N GLU A 239 -17.62 -7.12 7.53
CA GLU A 239 -17.06 -8.48 7.49
C GLU A 239 -16.88 -9.01 6.05
N ARG A 240 -17.78 -8.64 5.14
CA ARG A 240 -17.69 -9.01 3.72
C ARG A 240 -16.39 -8.56 3.06
N SER A 241 -15.82 -7.44 3.49
CA SER A 241 -14.53 -6.91 3.02
C SER A 241 -13.33 -7.68 3.56
N LEU A 242 -13.53 -8.57 4.55
CA LEU A 242 -12.48 -9.40 5.17
C LEU A 242 -12.59 -10.88 4.80
N ARG A 243 -13.66 -11.29 4.11
CA ARG A 243 -13.90 -12.70 3.74
C ARG A 243 -13.09 -13.16 2.54
N PHE A 244 -12.63 -12.23 1.70
CA PHE A 244 -11.90 -12.58 0.49
C PHE A 244 -10.48 -13.01 0.86
N LYS A 245 -10.11 -14.25 0.53
CA LYS A 245 -8.78 -14.77 0.83
C LYS A 245 -7.78 -14.28 -0.21
N ARG A 246 -6.61 -13.88 0.27
CA ARG A 246 -5.45 -13.60 -0.56
C ARG A 246 -5.14 -14.76 -1.53
N SER A 247 -4.84 -14.43 -2.77
CA SER A 247 -4.26 -15.32 -3.79
C SER A 247 -2.92 -14.76 -4.29
N GLU A 248 -2.10 -15.58 -4.95
CA GLU A 248 -0.81 -15.15 -5.54
C GLU A 248 -0.94 -14.04 -6.58
N SER A 249 -2.14 -13.86 -7.13
CA SER A 249 -2.42 -12.93 -8.24
C SER A 249 -3.33 -11.76 -7.84
N THR A 250 -3.64 -11.58 -6.56
CA THR A 250 -4.50 -10.50 -6.04
C THR A 250 -3.72 -9.56 -5.13
N PRO A 251 -3.90 -8.22 -5.25
CA PRO A 251 -3.57 -7.29 -4.18
C PRO A 251 -4.15 -7.79 -2.85
N ASP A 252 -3.37 -7.70 -1.78
CA ASP A 252 -3.72 -8.25 -0.47
C ASP A 252 -5.01 -7.57 0.06
N PRO A 253 -6.15 -8.27 0.15
CA PRO A 253 -7.44 -7.64 0.49
C PRO A 253 -7.41 -6.96 1.87
N ASP A 254 -6.62 -7.51 2.80
CA ASP A 254 -6.40 -6.94 4.12
C ASP A 254 -5.69 -5.58 4.02
N ARG A 255 -4.70 -5.47 3.12
CA ARG A 255 -3.97 -4.21 2.87
C ARG A 255 -4.84 -3.15 2.21
N LEU A 256 -5.79 -3.52 1.36
CA LEU A 256 -6.77 -2.57 0.82
C LEU A 256 -7.65 -1.98 1.92
N CYS A 257 -8.07 -2.79 2.90
CA CYS A 257 -8.84 -2.32 4.05
C CYS A 257 -8.02 -1.38 4.94
N VAL A 258 -6.79 -1.78 5.29
CA VAL A 258 -5.86 -0.96 6.10
C VAL A 258 -5.58 0.38 5.44
N SER A 259 -5.18 0.37 4.17
CA SER A 259 -4.88 1.59 3.42
C SER A 259 -6.12 2.48 3.34
N GLY A 260 -7.30 1.91 3.04
CA GLY A 260 -8.54 2.67 2.93
C GLY A 260 -8.91 3.41 4.22
N ALA A 261 -8.80 2.70 5.35
CA ALA A 261 -9.04 3.25 6.68
C ALA A 261 -8.04 4.36 7.04
N GLN A 262 -6.73 4.11 6.87
CA GLN A 262 -5.67 5.08 7.16
C GLN A 262 -5.81 6.37 6.34
N TYR A 263 -6.20 6.24 5.06
CA TYR A 263 -6.48 7.38 4.19
C TYR A 263 -7.65 8.22 4.67
N ALA A 264 -8.75 7.56 5.03
CA ALA A 264 -9.91 8.24 5.57
C ALA A 264 -9.52 9.00 6.85
N THR A 265 -8.69 8.40 7.71
CA THR A 265 -8.18 9.07 8.91
C THR A 265 -7.22 10.22 8.59
N ALA A 266 -6.40 10.12 7.55
CA ALA A 266 -5.56 11.23 7.08
C ALA A 266 -6.39 12.42 6.59
N ILE A 267 -7.44 12.16 5.80
CA ILE A 267 -8.39 13.19 5.36
C ILE A 267 -9.11 13.79 6.58
N LYS A 268 -9.56 12.95 7.52
CA LYS A 268 -10.18 13.40 8.78
C LYS A 268 -9.22 14.31 9.57
N ALA A 269 -7.96 13.91 9.71
CA ALA A 269 -6.93 14.69 10.39
C ALA A 269 -6.71 16.06 9.71
N ARG A 270 -6.59 16.08 8.39
CA ARG A 270 -6.53 17.31 7.59
C ARG A 270 -7.71 18.25 7.85
N HIS A 271 -8.95 17.75 7.73
CA HIS A 271 -10.16 18.58 7.87
C HIS A 271 -10.46 19.02 9.30
N SER A 272 -9.99 18.26 10.30
CA SER A 272 -10.14 18.60 11.72
C SER A 272 -8.99 19.46 12.27
N GLY A 273 -7.92 19.67 11.49
CA GLY A 273 -6.72 20.37 11.92
C GLY A 273 -5.83 19.57 12.88
N ALA A 274 -5.98 18.23 12.91
CA ALA A 274 -5.28 17.36 13.84
C ALA A 274 -4.01 16.75 13.24
N ASP A 275 -2.94 16.69 14.03
CA ASP A 275 -1.77 15.89 13.68
C ASP A 275 -2.14 14.40 13.68
N LEU A 276 -1.42 13.59 12.91
CA LEU A 276 -1.75 12.19 12.69
C LEU A 276 -0.59 11.29 13.10
N SER A 277 -0.88 10.21 13.81
CA SER A 277 0.06 9.10 14.05
C SER A 277 -0.62 7.78 13.70
N PHE A 278 0.09 6.92 12.96
CA PHE A 278 -0.37 5.55 12.69
C PHE A 278 0.24 4.62 13.73
N ILE A 279 -0.61 3.92 14.46
CA ILE A 279 -0.22 3.01 15.55
C ILE A 279 -0.28 1.56 15.05
N ASP A 280 0.78 0.80 15.29
CA ASP A 280 0.81 -0.64 15.01
C ASP A 280 0.26 -1.42 16.23
N CYS A 281 -0.65 -2.35 15.97
CA CYS A 281 -1.19 -3.30 16.94
C CYS A 281 -0.15 -4.22 17.60
N GLY A 282 1.04 -4.33 17.01
CA GLY A 282 2.21 -4.99 17.57
C GLY A 282 3.31 -4.05 18.04
N GLY A 283 3.09 -2.74 18.00
CA GLY A 283 4.06 -1.76 18.44
C GLY A 283 4.19 -1.76 19.97
N LEU A 284 5.44 -1.71 20.46
CA LEU A 284 5.76 -1.36 21.84
C LEU A 284 6.52 -0.03 21.82
N TYR A 285 6.00 0.98 22.51
CA TYR A 285 6.44 2.37 22.40
C TYR A 285 7.20 2.80 23.65
N ALA A 286 8.33 3.49 23.48
CA ALA A 286 9.07 4.06 24.59
C ALA A 286 8.26 5.18 25.28
N ASN A 287 8.47 5.36 26.58
CA ASN A 287 7.92 6.48 27.33
C ASN A 287 8.50 7.79 26.79
N GLY A 288 7.66 8.62 26.17
CA GLY A 288 8.07 9.88 25.54
C GLY A 288 8.04 9.85 24.01
N PHE A 289 7.73 8.71 23.39
CA PHE A 289 7.58 8.58 21.94
C PHE A 289 6.62 9.62 21.34
N LEU A 290 5.37 9.67 21.82
CA LEU A 290 4.36 10.54 21.23
C LEU A 290 4.66 12.03 21.49
N ARG A 291 5.08 12.36 22.71
CA ARG A 291 5.47 13.73 23.08
C ARG A 291 6.69 14.20 22.28
N GLY A 292 7.70 13.35 22.12
CA GLY A 292 8.89 13.64 21.34
C GLY A 292 8.57 13.89 19.87
N ALA A 293 7.72 13.05 19.27
CA ALA A 293 7.26 13.26 17.90
C ALA A 293 6.47 14.57 17.75
N LYS A 294 5.58 14.90 18.69
CA LYS A 294 4.84 16.17 18.66
C LYS A 294 5.77 17.39 18.74
N HIS A 295 6.79 17.34 19.59
CA HIS A 295 7.74 18.44 19.75
C HIS A 295 8.47 18.77 18.45
N HIS A 296 8.88 17.76 17.68
CA HIS A 296 9.51 18.00 16.37
C HIS A 296 8.53 18.65 15.37
N LEU A 297 7.22 18.37 15.44
CA LEU A 297 6.25 19.11 14.61
C LEU A 297 6.10 20.57 15.06
N GLU A 298 6.22 20.85 16.36
CA GLU A 298 6.21 22.21 16.92
C GLU A 298 7.47 22.99 16.53
N ASP A 299 8.61 22.32 16.37
CA ASP A 299 9.87 22.87 15.86
C ASP A 299 9.83 23.20 14.36
N GLY A 300 8.73 22.86 13.67
CA GLY A 300 8.47 23.23 12.27
C GLY A 300 8.61 22.11 11.26
N TYR A 301 8.99 20.90 11.67
CA TYR A 301 8.95 19.74 10.78
C TYR A 301 7.50 19.39 10.42
N LYS A 302 7.32 18.84 9.21
CA LYS A 302 6.02 18.43 8.66
C LYS A 302 5.70 16.98 8.93
N ALA A 303 6.72 16.15 9.12
CA ALA A 303 6.57 14.77 9.58
C ALA A 303 7.77 14.34 10.42
N VAL A 304 7.56 13.30 11.23
CA VAL A 304 8.59 12.64 12.01
C VAL A 304 8.61 11.17 11.65
N ALA A 305 9.77 10.70 11.22
CA ALA A 305 9.99 9.36 10.72
C ALA A 305 10.96 8.60 11.62
N VAL A 306 10.63 7.35 11.90
CA VAL A 306 11.45 6.42 12.71
C VAL A 306 11.69 5.13 11.95
N MET A 307 12.67 4.37 12.42
CA MET A 307 12.86 2.97 12.03
C MET A 307 12.50 2.08 13.20
N SER A 308 11.46 1.26 13.07
CA SER A 308 11.11 0.27 14.09
C SER A 308 11.76 -1.08 13.80
N PRO A 309 12.73 -1.55 14.61
CA PRO A 309 13.25 -2.90 14.44
C PRO A 309 12.17 -3.92 14.79
N ARG A 310 12.12 -5.01 14.00
CA ARG A 310 11.27 -6.17 14.31
C ARG A 310 11.94 -7.04 15.35
N ALA A 311 11.26 -7.23 16.47
CA ALA A 311 11.73 -8.05 17.59
C ALA A 311 10.80 -9.24 17.81
N SER A 312 11.37 -10.35 18.28
CA SER A 312 10.61 -11.51 18.72
C SER A 312 9.77 -11.17 19.96
N GLY A 313 8.49 -11.52 19.90
CA GLY A 313 7.56 -11.39 21.03
C GLY A 313 7.71 -12.48 22.10
N ARG A 314 8.58 -13.50 21.92
CA ARG A 314 8.66 -14.65 22.86
C ARG A 314 8.97 -14.25 24.30
N ASN A 315 9.82 -13.24 24.50
CA ASN A 315 10.30 -12.83 25.81
C ASN A 315 9.68 -11.51 26.30
N VAL A 316 8.70 -10.98 25.57
CA VAL A 316 8.20 -9.61 25.85
C VAL A 316 7.50 -9.53 27.19
N ASP A 317 6.79 -10.60 27.60
CA ASP A 317 6.10 -10.65 28.88
C ASP A 317 7.04 -10.51 30.06
N ALA A 318 8.14 -11.27 30.05
CA ALA A 318 9.17 -11.19 31.09
C ALA A 318 9.83 -9.80 31.09
N PHE A 319 10.03 -9.22 29.90
CA PHE A 319 10.63 -7.89 29.76
C PHE A 319 9.73 -6.77 30.33
N VAL A 320 8.41 -6.84 30.16
CA VAL A 320 7.50 -5.77 30.60
C VAL A 320 6.91 -5.97 32.01
N GLN A 321 7.12 -7.13 32.62
CA GLN A 321 6.47 -7.49 33.89
C GLN A 321 6.78 -6.50 35.03
N ASP A 322 8.03 -6.07 35.16
CA ASP A 322 8.49 -5.12 36.18
C ASP A 322 8.25 -3.64 35.80
N LYS A 323 7.87 -3.40 34.54
CA LYS A 323 7.61 -2.08 33.96
C LYS A 323 6.13 -1.73 33.91
N LYS A 324 5.27 -2.68 34.27
CA LYS A 324 3.82 -2.52 34.23
C LYS A 324 3.31 -1.93 35.53
N ASP A 325 2.73 -0.74 35.48
CA ASP A 325 1.95 -0.16 36.57
C ASP A 325 0.48 -0.06 36.20
N ARG A 326 -0.35 -0.89 36.84
CA ARG A 326 -1.80 -1.03 36.60
C ARG A 326 -2.13 -1.27 35.11
N PHE A 327 -2.33 -0.19 34.36
CA PHE A 327 -2.75 -0.18 32.96
C PHE A 327 -1.65 0.31 32.00
N ALA A 328 -0.55 0.87 32.51
CA ALA A 328 0.55 1.41 31.71
C ALA A 328 1.76 0.48 31.73
N ILE A 329 2.54 0.50 30.64
CA ILE A 329 3.88 -0.09 30.56
C ILE A 329 4.87 1.05 30.37
N GLU A 330 5.77 1.25 31.32
CA GLU A 330 6.78 2.30 31.25
C GLU A 330 8.15 1.71 30.91
N VAL A 331 8.55 1.85 29.65
CA VAL A 331 9.85 1.41 29.16
C VAL A 331 10.58 2.64 28.63
N ASP A 332 11.79 2.91 29.12
CA ASP A 332 12.62 3.95 28.53
C ASP A 332 13.18 3.52 27.16
N THR A 333 13.62 4.51 26.40
CA THR A 333 14.10 4.29 25.04
C THR A 333 15.30 3.35 24.97
N ALA A 334 16.29 3.49 25.84
CA ALA A 334 17.50 2.68 25.82
C ALA A 334 17.20 1.21 26.14
N ALA A 335 16.36 0.96 27.15
CA ALA A 335 15.89 -0.39 27.51
C ALA A 335 15.09 -1.04 26.38
N LEU A 336 14.25 -0.26 25.68
CA LEU A 336 13.46 -0.76 24.55
C LEU A 336 14.35 -1.16 23.36
N VAL A 337 15.34 -0.32 23.03
CA VAL A 337 16.33 -0.61 21.97
C VAL A 337 17.18 -1.81 22.35
N ALA A 338 17.63 -1.91 23.59
CA ALA A 338 18.38 -3.07 24.09
C ALA A 338 17.56 -4.37 23.99
N TYR A 339 16.27 -4.32 24.35
CA TYR A 339 15.38 -5.47 24.17
C TYR A 339 15.28 -5.89 22.70
N ALA A 340 15.00 -4.94 21.80
CA ALA A 340 14.82 -5.26 20.39
C ALA A 340 16.09 -5.83 19.77
N THR A 341 17.23 -5.18 19.98
CA THR A 341 18.52 -5.63 19.43
C THR A 341 18.97 -6.98 20.00
N GLY A 342 18.65 -7.28 21.26
CA GLY A 342 18.88 -8.60 21.86
C GLY A 342 17.90 -9.69 21.41
N ASN A 343 16.78 -9.31 20.78
CA ASN A 343 15.71 -10.23 20.37
C ASN A 343 15.29 -10.01 18.90
N LEU A 344 16.21 -9.67 18.01
CA LEU A 344 15.90 -9.45 16.59
C LEU A 344 15.13 -10.64 15.99
N ASN A 345 14.08 -10.36 15.23
CA ASN A 345 13.33 -11.44 14.57
C ASN A 345 14.15 -12.06 13.42
N LYS A 346 13.82 -13.30 13.06
CA LYS A 346 14.51 -14.07 12.01
C LYS A 346 14.50 -13.36 10.66
N GLN A 347 13.42 -12.67 10.33
CA GLN A 347 13.31 -11.91 9.09
C GLN A 347 14.35 -10.79 9.01
N LEU A 348 14.46 -9.97 10.07
CA LEU A 348 15.43 -8.87 10.10
C LEU A 348 16.86 -9.40 10.07
N LEU A 349 17.13 -10.51 10.75
CA LEU A 349 18.42 -11.21 10.68
C LEU A 349 18.76 -11.69 9.25
N ASN A 350 17.76 -12.09 8.46
CA ASN A 350 17.97 -12.47 7.07
C ASN A 350 18.23 -11.26 6.15
N SER A 351 17.75 -10.07 6.51
CA SER A 351 17.96 -8.82 5.77
C SER A 351 19.37 -8.20 5.92
N PHE A 352 20.28 -8.80 6.69
CA PHE A 352 21.68 -8.34 6.76
C PHE A 352 22.40 -8.58 5.43
N MET A 353 23.05 -7.53 4.92
CA MET A 353 23.84 -7.57 3.69
C MET A 353 25.08 -8.43 3.89
N ARG A 354 25.15 -9.56 3.18
CA ARG A 354 26.28 -10.49 3.20
C ARG A 354 26.34 -11.34 1.94
N PRO A 355 27.53 -11.79 1.51
CA PRO A 355 27.66 -12.74 0.42
C PRO A 355 26.85 -14.02 0.70
N ASN A 356 26.02 -14.44 -0.25
CA ASN A 356 25.22 -15.67 -0.17
C ASN A 356 24.33 -15.75 1.10
N GLY A 357 23.74 -14.62 1.51
CA GLY A 357 22.76 -14.59 2.60
C GLY A 357 21.51 -15.43 2.28
N PRO A 358 20.78 -15.90 3.31
CA PRO A 358 19.51 -16.57 3.10
C PRO A 358 18.53 -15.59 2.45
N PRO A 359 17.58 -16.08 1.64
CA PRO A 359 16.54 -15.23 1.10
C PRO A 359 15.61 -14.71 2.22
N VAL A 360 14.95 -13.61 1.90
CA VAL A 360 13.83 -13.06 2.67
C VAL A 360 12.52 -13.35 1.94
N TYR A 361 11.43 -13.37 2.70
CA TYR A 361 10.08 -13.64 2.19
C TYR A 361 9.27 -12.36 1.93
N GLN A 362 9.85 -11.18 2.19
CA GLN A 362 9.27 -9.87 1.84
C GLN A 362 10.29 -9.06 1.05
N ASP A 363 9.81 -8.07 0.28
CA ASP A 363 10.68 -7.15 -0.46
C ASP A 363 11.76 -6.54 0.47
N PRO A 364 13.07 -6.69 0.18
CA PRO A 364 14.15 -6.16 1.01
C PRO A 364 14.28 -4.64 0.86
N LEU A 365 13.36 -3.91 1.49
CA LEU A 365 13.29 -2.44 1.45
C LEU A 365 14.26 -1.75 2.41
N ALA A 366 14.90 -2.53 3.28
CA ALA A 366 15.96 -2.09 4.17
C ALA A 366 17.21 -2.94 3.98
N ALA A 367 18.37 -2.30 3.98
CA ALA A 367 19.68 -2.93 3.97
C ALA A 367 20.34 -2.73 5.35
N LEU A 368 20.72 -3.85 5.98
CA LEU A 368 21.33 -3.84 7.30
C LEU A 368 22.82 -4.17 7.21
N PHE A 369 23.64 -3.41 7.92
CA PHE A 369 25.09 -3.60 7.97
C PHE A 369 25.58 -3.69 9.40
N LYS A 370 26.38 -4.72 9.67
CA LYS A 370 27.06 -4.91 10.95
C LYS A 370 28.17 -3.86 11.12
N ILE A 371 28.22 -3.22 12.29
CA ILE A 371 29.28 -2.30 12.70
C ILE A 371 29.83 -2.72 14.07
N PRO A 372 31.02 -2.26 14.51
CA PRO A 372 31.59 -2.68 15.79
C PRO A 372 30.67 -2.44 17.00
N ALA A 373 29.90 -1.34 16.98
CA ALA A 373 29.03 -0.94 18.08
C ALA A 373 27.59 -1.48 17.98
N GLY A 374 27.26 -2.30 16.97
CA GLY A 374 25.88 -2.73 16.69
C GLY A 374 25.61 -2.95 15.20
N PHE A 375 24.54 -2.38 14.69
CA PHE A 375 24.28 -2.35 13.25
C PHE A 375 23.70 -1.01 12.82
N ILE A 376 23.77 -0.78 11.51
CA ILE A 376 23.10 0.33 10.85
C ILE A 376 22.04 -0.18 9.88
N VAL A 377 21.02 0.65 9.67
CA VAL A 377 19.96 0.40 8.71
C VAL A 377 19.90 1.57 7.74
N HIS A 378 19.83 1.24 6.45
CA HIS A 378 19.41 2.13 5.37
C HIS A 378 18.09 1.60 4.82
N SER A 379 17.07 2.44 4.67
CA SER A 379 15.74 1.97 4.27
C SER A 379 15.04 2.93 3.33
N PHE A 380 14.31 2.36 2.38
CA PHE A 380 13.40 3.08 1.50
C PHE A 380 12.08 3.44 2.19
N GLN A 381 11.80 2.84 3.35
CA GLN A 381 10.54 3.01 4.08
C GLN A 381 10.79 3.30 5.55
N PHE A 382 9.99 4.19 6.12
CA PHE A 382 10.04 4.58 7.52
C PHE A 382 8.66 4.44 8.15
N ASP A 383 8.63 4.16 9.44
CA ASP A 383 7.40 4.27 10.21
C ASP A 383 7.15 5.74 10.52
N MET A 384 5.88 6.15 10.42
CA MET A 384 5.47 7.53 10.64
C MET A 384 5.12 7.73 12.11
N ALA A 385 6.02 8.35 12.86
CA ALA A 385 5.79 8.64 14.26
C ALA A 385 4.68 9.70 14.43
N MET A 386 4.74 10.78 13.65
CA MET A 386 3.68 11.79 13.61
C MET A 386 3.76 12.64 12.34
N ILE A 387 2.63 13.14 11.86
CA ILE A 387 2.48 13.94 10.65
C ILE A 387 1.68 15.19 10.99
N ALA A 388 2.15 16.35 10.55
CA ALA A 388 1.45 17.61 10.72
C ALA A 388 0.17 17.64 9.86
N ASN A 389 -0.93 18.14 10.42
CA ASN A 389 -2.20 18.28 9.69
C ASN A 389 -2.07 19.08 8.37
N ASP A 390 -1.14 20.03 8.31
CA ASP A 390 -0.92 20.90 7.15
C ASP A 390 0.00 20.29 6.10
N PHE A 391 0.57 19.13 6.37
CA PHE A 391 1.30 18.32 5.41
C PHE A 391 0.40 17.28 4.71
N LEU A 392 -0.72 16.92 5.34
CA LEU A 392 -1.74 16.07 4.76
C LEU A 392 -2.52 16.85 3.69
N PRO A 393 -2.81 16.27 2.52
CA PRO A 393 -3.61 16.95 1.50
C PRO A 393 -5.12 16.79 1.76
N ASP A 394 -5.92 17.67 1.16
CA ASP A 394 -7.39 17.67 1.29
C ASP A 394 -8.03 16.43 0.62
N ASP A 395 -7.33 15.83 -0.33
CA ASP A 395 -7.67 14.53 -0.88
C ASP A 395 -6.39 13.75 -1.16
N LEU A 396 -6.49 12.44 -0.99
CA LEU A 396 -5.42 11.50 -1.29
C LEU A 396 -5.98 10.48 -2.29
N ALA A 397 -5.35 10.39 -3.47
CA ALA A 397 -5.66 9.32 -4.41
C ALA A 397 -5.40 7.99 -3.72
N PHE A 398 -6.46 7.17 -3.58
CA PHE A 398 -6.31 5.86 -2.93
C PHE A 398 -5.20 5.11 -3.65
N ASP A 399 -4.34 4.44 -2.90
CA ASP A 399 -3.28 3.60 -3.43
C ASP A 399 -3.00 2.46 -2.45
N PHE A 400 -2.94 1.26 -3.01
CA PHE A 400 -2.68 0.02 -2.29
C PHE A 400 -1.29 -0.01 -1.63
N HIS A 401 -0.33 0.73 -2.18
CA HIS A 401 1.06 0.75 -1.74
C HIS A 401 1.33 1.73 -0.59
N THR A 402 0.36 2.56 -0.23
CA THR A 402 0.67 3.78 0.51
C THR A 402 0.60 3.62 2.03
N ALA A 403 -0.15 2.65 2.58
CA ALA A 403 -0.26 2.44 4.04
C ALA A 403 1.09 2.41 4.78
N ASP A 404 2.11 1.81 4.17
CA ASP A 404 3.42 1.62 4.81
C ASP A 404 4.52 2.39 4.09
N GLY A 405 4.62 2.22 2.77
CA GLY A 405 5.87 2.46 2.06
C GLY A 405 5.97 3.78 1.30
N ARG A 406 4.84 4.27 0.79
CA ARG A 406 4.79 5.39 -0.16
C ARG A 406 4.15 6.64 0.44
N PHE A 407 3.49 6.58 1.60
CA PHE A 407 2.75 7.72 2.16
C PHE A 407 3.59 8.99 2.24
N LEU A 408 4.78 8.93 2.84
CA LEU A 408 5.66 10.08 2.93
C LEU A 408 6.17 10.57 1.57
N ALA A 409 6.35 9.68 0.59
CA ALA A 409 6.68 10.05 -0.79
C ALA A 409 5.54 10.87 -1.43
N GLU A 410 4.30 10.38 -1.30
CA GLU A 410 3.08 11.05 -1.78
C GLU A 410 2.88 12.39 -1.07
N LEU A 411 3.16 12.49 0.24
CA LEU A 411 3.09 13.76 0.96
C LEU A 411 4.18 14.74 0.51
N CYS A 412 5.40 14.27 0.25
CA CYS A 412 6.46 15.14 -0.27
C CYS A 412 6.12 15.66 -1.66
N ASP A 413 5.52 14.83 -2.51
CA ASP A 413 5.13 15.15 -3.89
C ASP A 413 6.27 15.85 -4.67
N GLY A 414 7.45 15.23 -4.64
CA GLY A 414 8.65 15.72 -5.33
C GLY A 414 9.38 16.89 -4.65
N ARG A 415 8.84 17.45 -3.54
CA ARG A 415 9.57 18.41 -2.71
C ARG A 415 10.75 17.73 -2.00
N ASP A 416 11.79 18.52 -1.69
CA ASP A 416 12.93 18.04 -0.90
C ASP A 416 12.46 17.59 0.51
N PRO A 417 12.59 16.30 0.87
CA PRO A 417 12.14 15.82 2.16
C PRO A 417 13.02 16.29 3.33
N GLY A 418 14.28 16.66 3.08
CA GLY A 418 15.25 17.04 4.12
C GLY A 418 14.76 18.14 5.09
N PRO A 419 14.25 19.29 4.60
CA PRO A 419 13.69 20.32 5.47
C PRO A 419 12.28 20.01 5.99
N LEU A 420 11.61 18.98 5.46
CA LEU A 420 10.22 18.64 5.80
C LEU A 420 10.12 17.54 6.86
N ILE A 421 11.02 16.57 6.85
CA ILE A 421 10.92 15.34 7.64
C ILE A 421 12.06 15.24 8.64
N LYS A 422 11.72 15.17 9.92
CA LYS A 422 12.68 14.80 10.97
C LYS A 422 12.85 13.28 10.98
N VAL A 423 14.06 12.81 10.71
CA VAL A 423 14.43 11.40 10.85
C VAL A 423 15.06 11.17 12.22
N ILE A 424 14.55 10.19 12.96
CA ILE A 424 15.10 9.76 14.25
C ILE A 424 16.20 8.72 13.99
N ALA A 425 17.40 9.21 13.69
CA ALA A 425 18.55 8.38 13.30
C ALA A 425 19.15 7.57 14.46
N ASN A 426 19.09 8.10 15.69
CA ASN A 426 19.64 7.47 16.90
C ASN A 426 18.51 7.24 17.91
N PRO A 427 17.71 6.18 17.75
CA PRO A 427 16.52 5.97 18.54
C PRO A 427 16.82 5.94 20.03
N ASP A 428 17.92 5.30 20.47
CA ASP A 428 18.38 5.19 21.86
C ASP A 428 18.53 6.53 22.62
N ARG A 429 18.71 7.64 21.89
CA ARG A 429 18.91 9.00 22.44
C ARG A 429 17.69 9.90 22.35
N GLU A 430 16.78 9.62 21.42
CA GLU A 430 15.57 10.43 21.21
C GLU A 430 14.35 9.66 21.74
N PHE A 431 13.75 8.82 20.90
CA PHE A 431 12.67 7.92 21.27
C PHE A 431 12.63 6.72 20.32
N ALA A 432 11.98 5.65 20.75
CA ALA A 432 11.93 4.40 20.01
C ALA A 432 10.54 3.77 20.02
N VAL A 433 10.30 2.97 18.99
CA VAL A 433 9.19 2.02 18.87
C VAL A 433 9.77 0.75 18.26
N ILE A 434 9.25 -0.40 18.67
CA ILE A 434 9.66 -1.70 18.12
C ILE A 434 8.40 -2.47 17.73
N ASN A 435 8.51 -3.30 16.70
CA ASN A 435 7.39 -4.12 16.25
C ASN A 435 7.56 -5.56 16.76
N LEU A 436 6.60 -6.01 17.56
CA LEU A 436 6.61 -7.34 18.16
C LEU A 436 6.01 -8.38 17.19
N ASP A 437 6.86 -9.28 16.74
CA ASP A 437 6.48 -10.39 15.90
C ASP A 437 6.13 -11.63 16.74
N SER A 438 5.10 -12.38 16.34
CA SER A 438 4.77 -13.67 16.97
C SER A 438 5.81 -14.69 16.51
N GLY A 439 6.94 -14.74 17.20
CA GLY A 439 8.10 -15.53 16.81
C GLY A 439 7.91 -17.05 16.81
N GLU A 440 6.72 -17.61 16.61
CA GLU A 440 6.45 -19.06 16.81
C GLU A 440 5.65 -19.81 15.74
N ASP A 441 4.95 -19.18 14.79
CA ASP A 441 3.88 -19.97 14.16
C ASP A 441 4.29 -20.85 12.97
N GLY A 442 5.56 -20.93 12.56
CA GLY A 442 6.00 -21.89 11.53
C GLY A 442 5.21 -21.86 10.21
N THR A 443 4.31 -20.89 10.08
CA THR A 443 3.46 -20.57 8.94
C THR A 443 4.01 -19.27 8.37
N GLU A 444 5.33 -19.23 8.21
CA GLU A 444 5.96 -18.41 7.18
C GLU A 444 5.31 -18.88 5.87
N ARG A 445 4.19 -18.27 5.48
CA ARG A 445 3.53 -18.55 4.21
C ARG A 445 4.60 -18.42 3.15
N ALA A 446 4.70 -19.40 2.26
CA ALA A 446 5.67 -19.41 1.18
C ALA A 446 5.47 -18.16 0.32
N PHE A 447 6.27 -17.13 0.58
CA PHE A 447 6.46 -16.04 -0.37
C PHE A 447 7.64 -16.38 -1.26
N ALA A 448 7.83 -15.63 -2.34
CA ALA A 448 9.04 -15.74 -3.14
C ALA A 448 10.27 -15.58 -2.24
N GLU A 449 11.19 -16.53 -2.33
CA GLU A 449 12.51 -16.43 -1.70
C GLU A 449 13.32 -15.38 -2.46
N ILE A 450 13.33 -14.14 -1.96
CA ILE A 450 14.03 -13.02 -2.59
C ILE A 450 15.43 -12.92 -1.97
N PRO A 451 16.51 -12.99 -2.78
CA PRO A 451 17.86 -12.80 -2.25
C PRO A 451 18.04 -11.36 -1.77
N VAL A 452 18.82 -11.13 -0.73
CA VAL A 452 19.14 -9.78 -0.24
C VAL A 452 20.42 -9.30 -0.92
N THR A 453 20.28 -8.60 -2.05
CA THR A 453 21.39 -8.07 -2.86
C THR A 453 21.13 -6.61 -3.20
N PRO A 454 22.16 -5.87 -3.66
CA PRO A 454 21.95 -4.50 -4.10
C PRO A 454 20.85 -4.33 -5.15
N GLU A 455 20.80 -5.25 -6.12
CA GLU A 455 19.84 -5.26 -7.21
C GLU A 455 18.43 -5.52 -6.72
N SER A 456 18.23 -6.51 -5.84
CA SER A 456 16.90 -6.83 -5.32
C SER A 456 16.36 -5.74 -4.40
N CYS A 457 17.21 -5.09 -3.59
CA CYS A 457 16.82 -3.93 -2.79
C CYS A 457 16.35 -2.77 -3.69
N ALA A 458 17.13 -2.44 -4.73
CA ALA A 458 16.76 -1.40 -5.69
C ALA A 458 15.49 -1.75 -6.47
N GLU A 459 15.36 -2.98 -6.93
CA GLU A 459 14.16 -3.45 -7.65
C GLU A 459 12.93 -3.39 -6.76
N SER A 460 13.04 -3.84 -5.50
CA SER A 460 11.98 -3.73 -4.52
C SER A 460 11.56 -2.27 -4.33
N ALA A 461 12.47 -1.33 -4.11
CA ALA A 461 12.13 0.09 -3.98
C ALA A 461 11.39 0.65 -5.21
N LEU A 462 11.83 0.29 -6.41
CA LEU A 462 11.18 0.71 -7.66
C LEU A 462 9.73 0.19 -7.76
N LYS A 463 9.38 -0.96 -7.15
CA LYS A 463 7.98 -1.45 -7.07
C LYS A 463 7.06 -0.53 -6.29
N TRP A 464 7.60 0.26 -5.37
CA TRP A 464 6.84 1.20 -4.54
C TRP A 464 6.81 2.62 -5.11
N CYS A 465 7.53 2.88 -6.21
CA CYS A 465 7.44 4.13 -6.96
C CYS A 465 6.29 4.03 -7.97
N ALA A 466 5.23 4.81 -7.76
CA ALA A 466 4.12 4.90 -8.71
C ALA A 466 4.15 6.19 -9.55
N LYS A 467 4.88 7.22 -9.09
CA LYS A 467 5.08 8.49 -9.79
C LYS A 467 6.56 8.83 -9.85
N LYS A 468 6.95 9.63 -10.85
CA LYS A 468 8.30 10.21 -10.93
C LYS A 468 8.70 10.99 -9.69
N THR A 469 7.73 11.68 -9.08
CA THR A 469 7.91 12.48 -7.88
C THR A 469 8.28 11.63 -6.65
N ASP A 470 8.02 10.32 -6.67
CA ASP A 470 8.41 9.41 -5.59
C ASP A 470 9.93 9.14 -5.59
N LEU A 471 10.58 9.20 -6.76
CA LEU A 471 11.98 8.78 -6.93
C LEU A 471 12.95 9.60 -6.07
N SER A 472 12.72 10.91 -5.94
CA SER A 472 13.54 11.79 -5.11
C SER A 472 13.39 11.47 -3.62
N TYR A 473 12.17 11.15 -3.17
CA TYR A 473 11.93 10.72 -1.80
C TYR A 473 12.65 9.41 -1.51
N PHE A 474 12.50 8.39 -2.37
CA PHE A 474 13.12 7.08 -2.13
C PHE A 474 14.66 7.13 -2.16
N ASP A 475 15.25 7.94 -3.06
CA ASP A 475 16.70 8.21 -3.04
C ASP A 475 17.12 8.85 -1.71
N TRP A 476 16.42 9.91 -1.28
CA TRP A 476 16.68 10.59 -0.02
C TRP A 476 16.50 9.67 1.20
N ALA A 477 15.44 8.86 1.21
CA ALA A 477 15.11 7.95 2.30
C ALA A 477 16.22 6.91 2.49
N PHE A 478 16.67 6.29 1.41
CA PHE A 478 17.70 5.25 1.52
C PHE A 478 19.06 5.80 1.98
N ARG A 479 19.34 7.08 1.72
CA ARG A 479 20.54 7.77 2.24
C ARG A 479 20.47 8.01 3.74
N GLN A 480 19.30 7.95 4.37
CA GLN A 480 19.17 8.07 5.81
C GLN A 480 19.80 6.86 6.50
N ARG A 481 20.46 7.14 7.62
CA ARG A 481 21.23 6.16 8.39
C ARG A 481 20.66 6.08 9.79
N PHE A 482 20.25 4.88 10.20
CA PHE A 482 19.76 4.59 11.55
C PHE A 482 20.78 3.72 12.27
N GLU A 483 21.21 4.10 13.47
CA GLU A 483 22.20 3.36 14.24
C GLU A 483 21.55 2.68 15.46
N PHE A 484 21.73 1.37 15.56
CA PHE A 484 21.21 0.55 16.67
C PHE A 484 22.37 -0.01 17.48
N PRO A 485 22.69 0.58 18.64
CA PRO A 485 23.80 0.13 19.47
C PRO A 485 23.52 -1.21 20.15
N MET A 486 24.57 -2.01 20.34
CA MET A 486 24.53 -3.32 21.01
C MET A 486 25.82 -3.55 21.82
N ASP A 487 25.67 -4.05 23.05
CA ASP A 487 26.81 -4.29 23.95
C ASP A 487 27.75 -5.42 23.47
N ASP A 488 27.23 -6.45 22.78
CA ASP A 488 28.02 -7.54 22.16
C ASP A 488 27.57 -7.82 20.72
N ALA A 489 27.78 -6.83 19.85
CA ALA A 489 27.33 -6.87 18.46
C ALA A 489 28.06 -7.93 17.61
N MET A 490 29.36 -8.13 17.87
CA MET A 490 30.24 -8.88 16.97
C MET A 490 29.99 -10.39 17.03
N ALA A 491 29.57 -10.94 18.16
CA ALA A 491 29.31 -12.37 18.30
C ALA A 491 27.93 -12.79 17.76
N VAL A 492 26.94 -11.90 17.82
CA VAL A 492 25.52 -12.27 17.64
C VAL A 492 24.97 -11.87 16.26
N LEU A 493 25.48 -10.80 15.65
CA LEU A 493 24.95 -10.31 14.38
C LEU A 493 25.48 -11.07 13.16
N PRO A 494 24.61 -11.38 12.18
CA PRO A 494 25.04 -11.90 10.89
C PRO A 494 25.90 -10.87 10.17
N GLY A 495 26.96 -11.32 9.50
CA GLY A 495 27.72 -10.48 8.57
C GLY A 495 29.23 -10.48 8.77
N GLY A 496 29.85 -9.59 7.97
CA GLY A 496 31.26 -9.57 7.59
C GLY A 496 31.37 -9.79 6.07
N GLY A 497 31.91 -8.82 5.32
CA GLY A 497 32.31 -9.03 3.92
C GLY A 497 31.81 -8.03 2.85
N MET A 498 30.91 -7.10 3.16
CA MET A 498 30.55 -6.00 2.24
C MET A 498 30.78 -4.64 2.92
N ALA A 499 31.42 -3.71 2.22
CA ALA A 499 31.63 -2.34 2.71
C ALA A 499 30.30 -1.57 2.65
N GLY A 500 29.82 -1.07 3.79
CA GLY A 500 28.52 -0.43 3.92
C GLY A 500 28.30 0.70 2.91
N ASP A 501 29.18 1.70 2.92
CA ASP A 501 29.04 2.89 2.07
C ASP A 501 29.10 2.56 0.57
N GLU A 502 30.03 1.68 0.15
CA GLU A 502 30.12 1.23 -1.25
C GLU A 502 28.85 0.47 -1.69
N THR A 503 28.30 -0.35 -0.79
CA THR A 503 27.09 -1.12 -1.08
C THR A 503 25.86 -0.21 -1.18
N VAL A 504 25.78 0.82 -0.32
CA VAL A 504 24.71 1.82 -0.38
C VAL A 504 24.75 2.58 -1.70
N GLU A 505 25.92 3.05 -2.13
CA GLU A 505 26.05 3.74 -3.42
C GLU A 505 25.77 2.81 -4.60
N ARG A 506 26.10 1.52 -4.52
CA ARG A 506 25.69 0.53 -5.52
C ARG A 506 24.16 0.38 -5.60
N ILE A 507 23.46 0.26 -4.46
CA ILE A 507 22.00 0.18 -4.43
C ILE A 507 21.39 1.42 -5.08
N LEU A 508 21.88 2.60 -4.72
CA LEU A 508 21.39 3.87 -5.29
C LEU A 508 21.69 3.98 -6.79
N GLY A 509 22.83 3.45 -7.25
CA GLY A 509 23.16 3.32 -8.66
C GLY A 509 22.19 2.42 -9.43
N GLU A 510 21.87 1.23 -8.90
CA GLU A 510 20.88 0.31 -9.48
C GLU A 510 19.46 0.90 -9.47
N PHE A 511 19.10 1.60 -8.39
CA PHE A 511 17.83 2.32 -8.28
C PHE A 511 17.74 3.42 -9.34
N ALA A 512 18.81 4.20 -9.53
CA ALA A 512 18.90 5.24 -10.54
C ALA A 512 18.82 4.68 -11.97
N ALA A 513 19.52 3.58 -12.26
CA ALA A 513 19.47 2.90 -13.55
C ALA A 513 18.08 2.34 -13.87
N GLY A 514 17.31 1.99 -12.84
CA GLY A 514 15.96 1.48 -12.98
C GLY A 514 14.85 2.54 -13.12
N ARG A 515 15.16 3.84 -13.05
CA ARG A 515 14.16 4.93 -13.05
C ARG A 515 13.27 4.93 -14.29
N ASP A 516 13.84 4.67 -15.47
CA ASP A 516 13.09 4.58 -16.74
C ASP A 516 12.04 3.45 -16.72
N ARG A 517 12.17 2.46 -15.82
CA ARG A 517 11.17 1.41 -15.65
C ARG A 517 9.93 1.89 -14.91
N VAL A 518 10.03 2.93 -14.07
CA VAL A 518 8.86 3.52 -13.40
C VAL A 518 7.98 4.20 -14.45
N ASP A 519 8.60 4.96 -15.36
CA ASP A 519 7.93 5.55 -16.53
C ASP A 519 7.23 4.48 -17.35
N ARG A 520 7.97 3.40 -17.66
CA ARG A 520 7.41 2.29 -18.41
C ARG A 520 6.33 1.53 -17.67
N ARG A 521 6.34 1.42 -16.33
CA ARG A 521 5.28 0.74 -15.56
C ARG A 521 3.96 1.50 -15.57
N ILE A 522 4.04 2.84 -15.55
CA ILE A 522 2.90 3.71 -15.84
C ILE A 522 2.48 3.47 -17.30
N ASP A 523 3.43 3.25 -18.20
CA ASP A 523 3.15 2.80 -19.57
C ASP A 523 2.77 1.29 -19.68
N PHE A 524 2.88 0.44 -18.65
CA PHE A 524 2.44 -0.98 -18.72
C PHE A 524 0.91 -1.08 -18.48
N LEU A 525 0.32 -0.04 -17.88
CA LEU A 525 -1.12 0.23 -18.05
C LEU A 525 -1.48 0.56 -19.50
N ASN A 526 -0.47 0.86 -20.32
CA ASN A 526 -0.48 0.80 -21.77
C ASN A 526 0.42 -0.35 -22.28
N GLY A 527 0.37 -1.55 -21.71
CA GLY A 527 0.93 -2.73 -22.38
C GLY A 527 1.78 -3.69 -21.53
N ASP A 528 1.14 -4.78 -21.08
CA ASP A 528 1.49 -6.15 -21.51
C ASP A 528 0.52 -6.71 -22.57
N PHE A 529 -0.46 -5.88 -22.91
CA PHE A 529 -1.50 -6.06 -23.92
C PHE A 529 -1.41 -4.88 -24.93
N VAL A 530 -0.26 -4.78 -25.62
CA VAL A 530 0.16 -3.75 -26.61
C VAL A 530 0.17 -2.31 -26.07
N THR A 531 1.10 -1.52 -26.57
CA THR A 531 1.33 -0.10 -26.30
C THR A 531 0.37 0.83 -27.03
N THR A 532 -0.39 1.64 -26.29
CA THR A 532 -0.97 2.89 -26.82
C THR A 532 -1.24 3.86 -25.68
N THR A 533 -0.54 5.01 -25.70
CA THR A 533 -0.79 6.15 -24.81
C THR A 533 -2.23 6.62 -24.98
N VAL A 534 -3.04 6.50 -23.94
CA VAL A 534 -4.29 7.27 -23.83
C VAL A 534 -3.99 8.46 -22.94
N ASP A 535 -3.94 9.65 -23.51
CA ASP A 535 -3.98 10.89 -22.73
C ASP A 535 -5.29 10.89 -21.93
N LEU A 536 -5.19 10.65 -20.63
CA LEU A 536 -6.27 10.95 -19.70
C LEU A 536 -6.34 12.48 -19.60
N VAL A 537 -7.29 13.06 -20.33
CA VAL A 537 -7.66 14.47 -20.19
C VAL A 537 -8.11 14.77 -18.77
#